data_AF-A0A8T7LKM3-F1
#
_entry.id   AF-A0A8T7LKM3-F1
#
_cell.length_a   1.000
_cell.length_b   1.000
_cell.length_c   1.000
_cell.angle_alpha   90.00
_cell.angle_beta   90.00
_cell.angle_gamma   90.00
#
_symmetry.space_group_name_H-M   'P 1'
#
loop_
_entity.id
_entity.type
_entity.pdbx_description
1 polymer ?
#
loop_
_entity_poly.entity_id
_entity_poly.type
_entity_poly.pdbx_seq_one_letter_code
_entity_poly.pdbx_strand_id
1 'polypeptide(L)'
;MTIAELLSLLGLSWSRLFIFPGGLFAFAVVALAECALAHRRAVPLREDQNGGIRFVAEYQRCLAAVSGFFRSDARLPALLTGSAIVPPWLGIALLPLPFAAPPVRPIDIVATVALLEWPRLLAIAADLRDGDQAHVTSGTRRLAAALNGYPPLVLSVMLLAQATGTLESAGFLRLPAHNAAITDAAWFWIGVAALALALPPLLDAGPFASGTSDEGIIGTGLRLRTLGLILLAVIPWLALLTRMDQLWAAWLPPVVLAGLLWLFHRATQGASAIYWARIYLAYDAVLLLLLLLAAILDLRQRLV
;
A
#
# COMPACT_ATOMS: atom_id res chain seq x y z
N MET A 1 3.90 4.47 19.00
CA MET A 1 2.75 3.56 18.89
C MET A 1 3.19 2.18 19.34
N THR A 2 2.63 1.68 20.43
CA THR A 2 2.98 0.38 21.02
C THR A 2 2.17 -0.77 20.40
N ILE A 3 2.63 -2.02 20.52
CA ILE A 3 1.88 -3.20 20.06
C ILE A 3 0.50 -3.26 20.73
N ALA A 4 0.41 -2.86 22.01
CA ALA A 4 -0.85 -2.78 22.74
C ALA A 4 -1.78 -1.71 22.17
N GLU A 5 -1.26 -0.55 21.75
CA GLU A 5 -2.05 0.49 21.07
C GLU A 5 -2.51 0.05 19.68
N LEU A 6 -1.68 -0.71 18.96
CA LEU A 6 -2.01 -1.26 17.66
C LEU A 6 -3.11 -2.34 17.76
N LEU A 7 -3.04 -3.21 18.78
CA LEU A 7 -4.09 -4.19 19.11
C LEU A 7 -5.37 -3.53 19.64
N SER A 8 -5.24 -2.44 20.41
CA SER A 8 -6.37 -1.62 20.88
C SER A 8 -7.05 -0.89 19.71
N LEU A 9 -6.28 -0.35 18.77
CA LEU A 9 -6.77 0.22 17.52
C LEU A 9 -7.43 -0.86 16.66
N LEU A 10 -6.86 -2.07 16.58
CA LEU A 10 -7.47 -3.22 15.92
C LEU A 10 -8.81 -3.59 16.57
N GLY A 11 -8.87 -3.54 17.90
CA GLY A 11 -10.05 -3.82 18.71
C GLY A 11 -11.14 -2.73 18.66
N LEU A 12 -10.77 -1.47 18.44
CA LEU A 12 -11.72 -0.36 18.23
C LEU A 12 -12.17 -0.26 16.76
N SER A 13 -11.30 -0.66 15.84
CA SER A 13 -11.62 -0.87 14.42
C SER A 13 -12.41 -2.17 14.20
N TRP A 14 -12.58 -2.99 15.23
CA TRP A 14 -13.23 -4.30 15.16
C TRP A 14 -14.70 -4.17 14.74
N SER A 15 -15.40 -3.11 15.16
CA SER A 15 -16.76 -2.81 14.68
C SER A 15 -16.82 -2.41 13.20
N ARG A 16 -15.73 -1.86 12.65
CA ARG A 16 -15.58 -1.56 11.20
C ARG A 16 -15.18 -2.79 10.40
N LEU A 17 -14.39 -3.66 11.01
CA LEU A 17 -14.13 -5.03 10.54
C LEU A 17 -15.40 -5.89 10.53
N PHE A 18 -16.41 -5.61 11.36
CA PHE A 18 -17.68 -6.35 11.33
C PHE A 18 -18.64 -5.92 10.20
N ILE A 19 -18.42 -4.77 9.53
CA ILE A 19 -19.13 -4.43 8.28
C ILE A 19 -18.50 -5.15 7.07
N PHE A 20 -17.31 -5.74 7.21
CA PHE A 20 -16.75 -6.68 6.23
C PHE A 20 -16.23 -7.94 6.93
N PRO A 21 -17.06 -9.00 7.06
CA PRO A 21 -16.66 -10.27 7.70
C PRO A 21 -15.51 -10.99 6.96
N GLY A 22 -14.90 -10.37 5.95
CA GLY A 22 -13.90 -10.95 5.06
C GLY A 22 -12.47 -10.91 5.57
N GLY A 23 -12.06 -10.15 6.60
CA GLY A 23 -10.62 -10.05 6.94
C GLY A 23 -10.06 -11.32 7.62
N LEU A 24 -10.61 -11.65 8.78
CA LEU A 24 -10.28 -12.89 9.51
C LEU A 24 -10.82 -14.13 8.79
N PHE A 25 -11.98 -14.01 8.13
CA PHE A 25 -12.49 -15.06 7.25
C PHE A 25 -11.61 -15.24 6.02
N ALA A 26 -11.04 -14.20 5.40
CA ALA A 26 -10.09 -14.36 4.30
C ALA A 26 -8.78 -14.94 4.80
N PHE A 27 -8.30 -14.60 6.00
CA PHE A 27 -7.16 -15.32 6.58
C PHE A 27 -7.47 -16.80 6.78
N ALA A 28 -8.64 -17.14 7.33
CA ALA A 28 -9.09 -18.51 7.50
C ALA A 28 -9.34 -19.23 6.16
N VAL A 29 -9.93 -18.56 5.18
CA VAL A 29 -10.25 -19.10 3.84
C VAL A 29 -9.00 -19.23 2.99
N VAL A 30 -8.06 -18.28 3.04
CA VAL A 30 -6.77 -18.40 2.35
C VAL A 30 -5.96 -19.53 2.99
N ALA A 31 -5.92 -19.60 4.33
CA ALA A 31 -5.28 -20.72 5.02
C ALA A 31 -5.95 -22.06 4.70
N LEU A 32 -7.30 -22.12 4.65
CA LEU A 32 -8.05 -23.33 4.28
C LEU A 32 -7.92 -23.69 2.80
N ALA A 33 -7.89 -22.71 1.90
CA ALA A 33 -7.75 -22.89 0.46
C ALA A 33 -6.34 -23.37 0.10
N GLU A 34 -5.30 -22.80 0.72
CA GLU A 34 -3.94 -23.31 0.62
C GLU A 34 -3.84 -24.74 1.15
N CYS A 35 -4.47 -25.02 2.29
CA CYS A 35 -4.51 -26.37 2.85
C CYS A 35 -5.23 -27.36 1.91
N ALA A 36 -6.33 -26.95 1.28
CA ALA A 36 -7.08 -27.76 0.32
C ALA A 36 -6.32 -28.00 -0.99
N LEU A 37 -5.60 -26.99 -1.49
CA LEU A 37 -4.77 -27.09 -2.69
C LEU A 37 -3.52 -27.94 -2.46
N ALA A 38 -2.87 -27.80 -1.30
CA ALA A 38 -1.79 -28.69 -0.88
C ALA A 38 -2.27 -30.14 -0.78
N HIS A 39 -3.49 -30.36 -0.28
CA HIS A 39 -4.09 -31.69 -0.20
C HIS A 39 -4.38 -32.31 -1.58
N ARG A 40 -4.90 -31.53 -2.53
CA ARG A 40 -5.14 -32.00 -3.92
C ARG A 40 -3.85 -32.41 -4.66
N ARG A 41 -2.72 -31.78 -4.35
CA ARG A 41 -1.43 -32.15 -4.95
C ARG A 41 -0.81 -33.41 -4.33
N ALA A 42 -1.18 -33.74 -3.09
CA ALA A 42 -0.58 -34.83 -2.33
C ALA A 42 -1.33 -36.18 -2.43
N VAL A 43 -2.56 -36.20 -2.95
CA VAL A 43 -3.38 -37.42 -3.04
C VAL A 43 -3.43 -37.93 -4.48
N PRO A 44 -2.63 -38.95 -4.85
CA PRO A 44 -2.93 -39.74 -6.05
C PRO A 44 -4.24 -40.50 -5.80
N LEU A 45 -5.20 -40.34 -6.71
CA LEU A 45 -6.47 -41.07 -6.70
C LEU A 45 -6.20 -42.57 -6.79
N ARG A 46 -6.19 -43.26 -5.65
CA ARG A 46 -6.21 -44.72 -5.58
C ARG A 46 -7.57 -45.13 -5.01
N GLU A 47 -8.41 -45.62 -5.89
CA GLU A 47 -9.74 -46.15 -5.60
C GLU A 47 -9.58 -47.42 -4.77
N ASP A 48 -10.11 -47.40 -3.55
CA ASP A 48 -9.97 -48.51 -2.60
C ASP A 48 -11.38 -48.90 -2.13
N GLN A 49 -11.76 -50.15 -2.39
CA GLN A 49 -13.16 -50.63 -2.43
C GLN A 49 -13.81 -50.87 -1.05
N ASN A 50 -13.12 -50.60 0.05
CA ASN A 50 -13.62 -50.95 1.39
C ASN A 50 -14.08 -49.71 2.17
N GLY A 51 -15.37 -49.40 2.02
CA GLY A 51 -16.08 -48.25 2.59
C GLY A 51 -16.31 -48.28 4.11
N GLY A 52 -15.24 -48.36 4.91
CA GLY A 52 -15.32 -48.34 6.37
C GLY A 52 -14.48 -47.23 7.01
N ILE A 53 -15.14 -46.27 7.65
CA ILE A 53 -14.62 -45.35 8.69
C ILE A 53 -13.24 -44.71 8.38
N ARG A 54 -13.02 -44.19 7.17
CA ARG A 54 -11.85 -43.34 6.89
C ARG A 54 -11.98 -41.94 7.49
N PHE A 55 -13.20 -41.42 7.64
CA PHE A 55 -13.43 -40.01 7.99
C PHE A 55 -12.82 -39.60 9.34
N VAL A 56 -12.82 -40.46 10.36
CA VAL A 56 -12.26 -40.13 11.68
C VAL A 56 -10.73 -40.20 11.68
N ALA A 57 -10.13 -41.15 10.95
CA ALA A 57 -8.68 -41.25 10.79
C ALA A 57 -8.13 -40.14 9.86
N GLU A 58 -8.89 -39.72 8.84
CA GLU A 58 -8.59 -38.57 7.98
C GLU A 58 -8.74 -37.26 8.75
N TYR A 59 -9.77 -37.11 9.59
CA TYR A 59 -10.00 -35.92 10.41
C TYR A 59 -8.95 -35.81 11.53
N GLN A 60 -8.55 -36.92 12.16
CA GLN A 60 -7.42 -36.96 13.09
C GLN A 60 -6.08 -36.75 12.39
N ARG A 61 -5.87 -37.22 11.16
CA ARG A 61 -4.69 -36.85 10.35
C ARG A 61 -4.72 -35.39 9.92
N CYS A 62 -5.88 -34.80 9.68
CA CYS A 62 -6.05 -33.40 9.37
C CYS A 62 -5.81 -32.52 10.61
N LEU A 63 -6.33 -32.91 11.78
CA LEU A 63 -6.02 -32.28 13.08
C LEU A 63 -4.55 -32.45 13.48
N ALA A 64 -3.96 -33.62 13.23
CA ALA A 64 -2.54 -33.88 13.45
C ALA A 64 -1.65 -33.13 12.44
N ALA A 65 -2.11 -32.94 11.20
CA ALA A 65 -1.47 -32.09 10.21
C ALA A 65 -1.63 -30.61 10.57
N VAL A 66 -2.76 -30.18 11.13
CA VAL A 66 -2.98 -28.82 11.65
C VAL A 66 -2.13 -28.57 12.90
N SER A 67 -1.97 -29.55 13.79
CA SER A 67 -1.08 -29.45 14.96
C SER A 67 0.40 -29.59 14.59
N GLY A 68 0.73 -30.42 13.60
CA GLY A 68 2.08 -30.60 13.05
C GLY A 68 2.51 -29.43 12.17
N PHE A 69 1.55 -28.75 11.55
CA PHE A 69 1.73 -27.44 10.93
C PHE A 69 2.39 -26.54 12.00
N PHE A 70 1.99 -26.55 13.29
CA PHE A 70 2.51 -25.63 14.33
C PHE A 70 3.97 -25.83 14.71
N ARG A 71 4.64 -26.85 14.16
CA ARG A 71 6.00 -27.23 14.53
C ARG A 71 7.07 -27.14 13.43
N SER A 72 6.75 -26.80 12.18
CA SER A 72 7.74 -26.83 11.08
C SER A 72 8.23 -25.46 10.61
N ASP A 73 9.54 -25.34 10.35
CA ASP A 73 10.22 -24.17 9.76
C ASP A 73 9.66 -23.74 8.39
N ALA A 74 8.82 -24.58 7.77
CA ALA A 74 8.09 -24.29 6.53
C ALA A 74 6.89 -23.34 6.71
N ARG A 75 6.55 -22.94 7.95
CA ARG A 75 5.42 -22.04 8.25
C ARG A 75 5.69 -20.55 8.13
N LEU A 76 6.92 -20.11 8.42
CA LEU A 76 7.31 -18.72 8.23
C LEU A 76 7.00 -18.26 6.80
N PRO A 77 7.38 -19.01 5.75
CA PRO A 77 7.04 -18.68 4.37
C PRO A 77 5.53 -18.51 4.14
N ALA A 78 4.68 -19.45 4.56
CA ALA A 78 3.25 -19.42 4.26
C ALA A 78 2.50 -18.28 4.99
N LEU A 79 2.83 -18.04 6.27
CA LEU A 79 2.26 -16.92 7.03
C LEU A 79 2.77 -15.57 6.51
N LEU A 80 4.04 -15.49 6.11
CA LEU A 80 4.60 -14.33 5.44
C LEU A 80 3.90 -14.08 4.10
N THR A 81 3.62 -15.11 3.32
CA THR A 81 2.88 -14.98 2.05
C THR A 81 1.46 -14.48 2.28
N GLY A 82 0.71 -15.05 3.25
CA GLY A 82 -0.63 -14.55 3.61
C GLY A 82 -0.63 -13.11 4.13
N SER A 83 0.47 -12.69 4.77
CA SER A 83 0.66 -11.31 5.19
C SER A 83 0.84 -10.34 4.02
N ALA A 84 0.99 -10.77 2.77
CA ALA A 84 1.01 -9.85 1.63
C ALA A 84 -0.35 -9.18 1.36
N ILE A 85 -1.47 -9.73 1.85
CA ILE A 85 -2.81 -9.19 1.57
C ILE A 85 -3.33 -8.31 2.70
N VAL A 86 -3.13 -8.71 3.96
CA VAL A 86 -3.85 -8.08 5.07
C VAL A 86 -3.35 -6.69 5.44
N PRO A 87 -2.05 -6.42 5.57
CA PRO A 87 -1.53 -5.08 5.78
C PRO A 87 -1.98 -4.07 4.71
N PRO A 88 -1.84 -4.29 3.39
CA PRO A 88 -2.28 -3.29 2.43
C PRO A 88 -3.82 -3.16 2.41
N TRP A 89 -4.57 -4.24 2.64
CA TRP A 89 -6.02 -4.17 2.79
C TRP A 89 -6.43 -3.30 3.99
N LEU A 90 -5.76 -3.49 5.14
CA LEU A 90 -5.94 -2.65 6.32
C LEU A 90 -5.56 -1.21 6.00
N GLY A 91 -4.41 -0.97 5.34
CA GLY A 91 -3.97 0.36 4.91
C GLY A 91 -5.05 1.08 4.09
N ILE A 92 -5.66 0.41 3.11
CA ILE A 92 -6.79 0.95 2.33
C ILE A 92 -7.99 1.25 3.22
N ALA A 93 -8.37 0.32 4.12
CA ALA A 93 -9.52 0.50 5.01
C ALA A 93 -9.35 1.66 6.01
N LEU A 94 -8.10 2.04 6.31
CA LEU A 94 -7.76 3.16 7.17
C LEU A 94 -7.67 4.50 6.41
N LEU A 95 -7.76 4.50 5.06
CA LEU A 95 -7.80 5.73 4.28
C LEU A 95 -9.12 6.47 4.52
N PRO A 96 -9.08 7.81 4.68
CA PRO A 96 -10.27 8.63 4.84
C PRO A 96 -10.92 8.83 3.48
N LEU A 97 -11.85 7.95 3.15
CA LEU A 97 -12.67 8.09 1.95
C LEU A 97 -13.82 9.06 2.21
N PRO A 98 -14.18 9.93 1.23
CA PRO A 98 -15.40 10.72 1.33
C PRO A 98 -16.56 9.74 1.53
N PHE A 99 -17.48 10.07 2.45
CA PHE A 99 -18.63 9.24 2.84
C PHE A 99 -18.34 8.04 3.77
N ALA A 100 -17.08 7.71 4.05
CA ALA A 100 -16.76 6.75 5.10
C ALA A 100 -16.77 7.43 6.48
N ALA A 101 -17.26 6.72 7.51
CA ALA A 101 -17.21 7.23 8.87
C ALA A 101 -15.74 7.47 9.31
N PRO A 102 -15.38 8.65 9.85
CA PRO A 102 -14.01 8.96 10.22
C PRO A 102 -13.56 8.05 11.38
N PRO A 103 -12.32 7.51 11.37
CA PRO A 103 -11.84 6.62 12.44
C PRO A 103 -11.91 7.30 13.80
N VAL A 104 -12.25 6.52 14.83
CA VAL A 104 -12.38 7.01 16.23
C VAL A 104 -11.08 7.65 16.70
N ARG A 105 -9.95 7.17 16.20
CA ARG A 105 -8.64 7.77 16.39
C ARG A 105 -8.08 8.20 15.04
N PRO A 106 -7.42 9.36 14.98
CA PRO A 106 -6.72 9.76 13.78
C PRO A 106 -5.58 8.79 13.48
N ILE A 107 -5.32 8.59 12.18
CA ILE A 107 -4.34 7.63 11.69
C ILE A 107 -3.30 8.41 10.92
N ASP A 108 -2.04 8.21 11.30
CA ASP A 108 -0.91 8.84 10.64
C ASP A 108 -0.74 8.25 9.23
N ILE A 109 -0.52 9.12 8.26
CA ILE A 109 -0.25 8.74 6.88
C ILE A 109 0.98 7.83 6.75
N VAL A 110 1.97 7.99 7.63
CA VAL A 110 3.17 7.14 7.68
C VAL A 110 2.79 5.70 8.01
N ALA A 111 1.87 5.50 8.95
CA ALA A 111 1.39 4.16 9.30
C ALA A 111 0.64 3.53 8.13
N THR A 112 -0.19 4.29 7.42
CA THR A 112 -0.90 3.81 6.23
C THR A 112 0.06 3.43 5.12
N VAL A 113 1.07 4.26 4.81
CA VAL A 113 2.10 3.94 3.81
C VAL A 113 2.88 2.69 4.20
N ALA A 114 3.28 2.55 5.47
CA ALA A 114 4.00 1.36 5.94
C ALA A 114 3.19 0.07 5.75
N LEU A 115 1.88 0.11 6.03
CA LEU A 115 0.97 -1.00 5.79
C LEU A 115 0.83 -1.33 4.30
N LEU A 116 0.75 -0.32 3.44
CA LEU A 116 0.68 -0.49 1.99
C LEU A 116 1.98 -1.04 1.40
N GLU A 117 3.15 -0.68 1.93
CA GLU A 117 4.46 -1.08 1.40
C GLU A 117 4.87 -2.51 1.77
N TRP A 118 4.20 -3.13 2.74
CA TRP A 118 4.52 -4.48 3.19
C TRP A 118 4.66 -5.54 2.07
N PRO A 119 3.75 -5.63 1.08
CA PRO A 119 3.85 -6.63 0.01
C PRO A 119 5.07 -6.41 -0.89
N ARG A 120 5.52 -5.15 -1.04
CA ARG A 120 6.72 -4.82 -1.80
C ARG A 120 7.98 -5.31 -1.09
N LEU A 121 8.04 -5.14 0.22
CA LEU A 121 9.16 -5.65 1.02
C LEU A 121 9.23 -7.18 0.95
N LEU A 122 8.10 -7.87 0.98
CA LEU A 122 8.03 -9.31 0.80
C LEU A 122 8.49 -9.74 -0.61
N ALA A 123 8.04 -9.03 -1.66
CA ALA A 123 8.45 -9.31 -3.03
C ALA A 123 9.97 -9.13 -3.21
N ILE A 124 10.55 -8.03 -2.72
CA ILE A 124 12.00 -7.78 -2.75
C ILE A 124 12.74 -8.89 -1.99
N ALA A 125 12.27 -9.27 -0.80
CA ALA A 125 12.92 -10.30 -0.01
C ALA A 125 12.84 -11.69 -0.67
N ALA A 126 11.74 -12.01 -1.35
CA ALA A 126 11.58 -13.26 -2.08
C ALA A 126 12.52 -13.30 -3.30
N ASP A 127 12.49 -12.24 -4.13
CA ASP A 127 13.31 -12.12 -5.34
C ASP A 127 14.82 -12.18 -5.04
N LEU A 128 15.27 -11.59 -3.92
CA LEU A 128 16.68 -11.61 -3.52
C LEU A 128 17.14 -12.97 -2.94
N ARG A 129 16.22 -13.84 -2.53
CA ARG A 129 16.53 -15.14 -1.89
C ARG A 129 16.56 -16.31 -2.86
N ASP A 130 15.88 -16.21 -4.00
CA ASP A 130 15.65 -17.33 -4.93
C ASP A 130 16.94 -17.84 -5.62
N GLY A 131 18.06 -17.11 -5.49
CA GLY A 131 19.37 -17.51 -6.02
C GLY A 131 19.48 -17.45 -7.55
N ASP A 132 18.37 -17.43 -8.27
CA ASP A 132 18.32 -17.19 -9.71
C ASP A 132 18.67 -15.73 -10.05
N GLN A 133 19.55 -15.56 -11.03
CA GLN A 133 20.05 -14.26 -11.45
C GLN A 133 18.93 -13.37 -12.01
N ALA A 134 17.91 -13.95 -12.66
CA ALA A 134 16.77 -13.18 -13.15
C ALA A 134 15.94 -12.60 -11.99
N HIS A 135 15.64 -13.41 -10.97
CA HIS A 135 14.94 -12.97 -9.75
C HIS A 135 15.75 -11.94 -8.96
N VAL A 136 17.05 -12.15 -8.77
CA VAL A 136 17.92 -11.17 -8.09
C VAL A 136 17.95 -9.83 -8.85
N THR A 137 17.94 -9.86 -10.17
CA THR A 137 17.87 -8.64 -10.99
C THR A 137 16.51 -7.94 -10.85
N SER A 138 15.41 -8.69 -10.77
CA SER A 138 14.08 -8.13 -10.50
C SER A 138 14.01 -7.48 -9.11
N GLY A 139 14.48 -8.18 -8.08
CA GLY A 139 14.50 -7.70 -6.70
C GLY A 139 15.35 -6.44 -6.51
N THR A 140 16.53 -6.37 -7.15
CA THR A 140 17.37 -5.16 -7.14
C THR A 140 16.72 -3.98 -7.86
N ARG A 141 16.01 -4.22 -8.98
CA ARG A 141 15.23 -3.17 -9.65
C ARG A 141 14.07 -2.66 -8.80
N ARG A 142 13.31 -3.55 -8.16
CA ARG A 142 12.23 -3.16 -7.23
C ARG A 142 12.77 -2.36 -6.05
N LEU A 143 13.92 -2.76 -5.50
CA LEU A 143 14.57 -2.03 -4.42
C LEU A 143 15.02 -0.64 -4.90
N ALA A 144 15.65 -0.54 -6.07
CA ALA A 144 16.06 0.73 -6.64
C ALA A 144 14.84 1.65 -6.87
N ALA A 145 13.75 1.12 -7.43
CA ALA A 145 12.50 1.86 -7.61
C ALA A 145 11.93 2.35 -6.26
N ALA A 146 12.02 1.54 -5.19
CA ALA A 146 11.59 1.96 -3.85
C ALA A 146 12.45 3.12 -3.32
N LEU A 147 13.77 3.01 -3.43
CA LEU A 147 14.71 4.02 -2.96
C LEU A 147 14.59 5.35 -3.72
N ASN A 148 14.16 5.32 -4.99
CA ASN A 148 13.88 6.54 -5.77
C ASN A 148 12.47 7.09 -5.52
N GLY A 149 11.52 6.27 -5.04
CA GLY A 149 10.14 6.69 -4.77
C GLY A 149 9.88 7.19 -3.35
N TYR A 150 10.62 6.72 -2.35
CA TYR A 150 10.39 7.12 -0.96
C TYR A 150 10.76 8.55 -0.62
N PRO A 151 11.93 9.10 -1.03
CA PRO A 151 12.24 10.49 -0.75
C PRO A 151 11.17 11.48 -1.26
N PRO A 152 10.70 11.42 -2.52
CA PRO A 152 9.68 12.36 -2.98
C PRO A 152 8.32 12.12 -2.31
N LEU A 153 8.00 10.87 -1.94
CA LEU A 153 6.80 10.56 -1.16
C LEU A 153 6.84 11.22 0.22
N VAL A 154 7.95 11.10 0.93
CA VAL A 154 8.11 11.72 2.26
C VAL A 154 8.06 13.24 2.14
N LEU A 155 8.80 13.82 1.19
CA LEU A 155 8.83 15.27 1.01
C LEU A 155 7.47 15.84 0.59
N SER A 156 6.73 15.15 -0.27
CA SER A 156 5.36 15.56 -0.65
C SER A 156 4.38 15.46 0.52
N VAL A 157 4.45 14.41 1.32
CA VAL A 157 3.67 14.27 2.57
C VAL A 157 4.02 15.38 3.56
N MET A 158 5.30 15.73 3.72
CA MET A 158 5.71 16.84 4.59
C MET A 158 5.20 18.19 4.10
N LEU A 159 5.18 18.44 2.78
CA LEU A 159 4.60 19.66 2.21
C LEU A 159 3.09 19.74 2.46
N LEU A 160 2.38 18.62 2.30
CA LEU A 160 0.96 18.53 2.61
C LEU A 160 0.70 18.73 4.11
N ALA A 161 1.54 18.15 4.97
CA ALA A 161 1.46 18.30 6.41
C ALA A 161 1.74 19.75 6.85
N GLN A 162 2.67 20.44 6.19
CA GLN A 162 2.92 21.86 6.42
C GLN A 162 1.68 22.70 6.09
N ALA A 163 0.99 22.40 4.99
CA ALA A 163 -0.20 23.14 4.58
C ALA A 163 -1.44 22.82 5.44
N THR A 164 -1.57 21.59 5.93
CA THR A 164 -2.73 21.13 6.70
C THR A 164 -2.53 21.18 8.22
N GLY A 165 -1.29 21.37 8.68
CA GLY A 165 -0.88 21.36 10.08
C GLY A 165 -0.86 19.98 10.73
N THR A 166 -0.96 18.89 9.96
CA THR A 166 -1.06 17.54 10.51
C THR A 166 -0.57 16.46 9.55
N LEU A 167 -0.04 15.36 10.09
CA LEU A 167 0.30 14.13 9.35
C LEU A 167 -0.86 13.12 9.34
N GLU A 168 -1.97 13.45 9.97
CA GLU A 168 -3.16 12.61 9.96
C GLU A 168 -3.73 12.52 8.56
N SER A 169 -4.05 11.30 8.11
CA SER A 169 -4.62 11.05 6.79
C SER A 169 -5.88 11.89 6.54
N ALA A 170 -6.73 12.05 7.57
CA ALA A 170 -7.96 12.85 7.49
C ALA A 170 -7.68 14.35 7.25
N GLY A 171 -6.49 14.84 7.62
CA GLY A 171 -6.05 16.19 7.30
C GLY A 171 -5.98 16.45 5.81
N PHE A 172 -5.73 15.43 4.98
CA PHE A 172 -5.61 15.58 3.53
C PHE A 172 -6.97 15.80 2.85
N LEU A 173 -8.08 15.54 3.55
CA LEU A 173 -9.42 15.93 3.10
C LEU A 173 -9.75 17.41 3.41
N ARG A 174 -8.92 18.09 4.21
CA ARG A 174 -9.14 19.50 4.57
C ARG A 174 -8.54 20.38 3.49
N LEU A 175 -9.40 20.88 2.61
CA LEU A 175 -9.00 21.94 1.69
C LEU A 175 -8.55 23.18 2.47
N PRO A 176 -7.59 23.94 1.93
CA PRO A 176 -7.31 25.28 2.41
C PRO A 176 -8.61 26.09 2.51
N ALA A 177 -8.77 26.80 3.63
CA ALA A 177 -9.94 27.65 3.84
C ALA A 177 -10.00 28.74 2.75
N HIS A 178 -11.19 29.23 2.41
CA HIS A 178 -11.34 30.22 1.33
C HIS A 178 -10.66 31.56 1.66
N ASN A 179 -10.41 31.81 2.94
CA ASN A 179 -9.66 32.94 3.49
C ASN A 179 -8.23 32.59 3.92
N ALA A 180 -7.74 31.37 3.61
CA ALA A 180 -6.35 31.02 3.87
C ALA A 180 -5.42 31.93 3.06
N ALA A 181 -4.21 32.17 3.58
CA ALA A 181 -3.22 32.91 2.83
C ALA A 181 -2.94 32.18 1.50
N ILE A 182 -2.74 32.95 0.43
CA ILE A 182 -2.43 32.40 -0.91
C ILE A 182 -1.25 31.41 -0.84
N THR A 183 -0.32 31.66 0.08
CA THR A 183 0.83 30.81 0.38
C THR A 183 0.42 29.41 0.82
N ASP A 184 -0.57 29.26 1.71
CA ASP A 184 -0.96 27.97 2.28
C ASP A 184 -1.68 27.10 1.24
N ALA A 185 -2.51 27.75 0.42
CA ALA A 185 -3.14 27.10 -0.73
C ALA A 185 -2.09 26.65 -1.75
N ALA A 186 -1.07 27.48 -2.02
CA ALA A 186 0.02 27.11 -2.92
C ALA A 186 0.81 25.90 -2.39
N TRP A 187 1.18 25.89 -1.10
CA TRP A 187 1.88 24.75 -0.49
C TRP A 187 1.08 23.46 -0.56
N PHE A 188 -0.23 23.53 -0.29
CA PHE A 188 -1.12 22.39 -0.44
C PHE A 188 -1.06 21.81 -1.86
N TRP A 189 -1.30 22.64 -2.89
CA TRP A 189 -1.34 22.16 -4.28
C TRP A 189 0.02 21.69 -4.79
N ILE A 190 1.11 22.31 -4.36
CA ILE A 190 2.47 21.83 -4.63
C ILE A 190 2.67 20.45 -4.02
N GLY A 191 2.26 20.25 -2.77
CA GLY A 191 2.31 18.94 -2.09
C GLY A 191 1.48 17.87 -2.81
N VAL A 192 0.28 18.21 -3.27
CA VAL A 192 -0.60 17.30 -4.03
C VAL A 192 0.04 16.90 -5.37
N ALA A 193 0.53 17.89 -6.14
CA ALA A 193 1.21 17.63 -7.40
C ALA A 193 2.47 16.79 -7.16
N ALA A 194 3.19 17.05 -6.07
CA ALA A 194 4.38 16.33 -5.73
C ALA A 194 4.09 14.86 -5.39
N LEU A 195 3.02 14.60 -4.64
CA LEU A 195 2.57 13.26 -4.31
C LEU A 195 2.23 12.46 -5.57
N ALA A 196 1.55 13.07 -6.55
CA ALA A 196 1.25 12.43 -7.83
C ALA A 196 2.52 12.09 -8.63
N LEU A 197 3.53 12.98 -8.62
CA LEU A 197 4.82 12.76 -9.29
C LEU A 197 5.72 11.74 -8.57
N ALA A 198 5.50 11.46 -7.29
CA ALA A 198 6.20 10.41 -6.56
C ALA A 198 5.72 9.00 -6.92
N LEU A 199 4.52 8.87 -7.50
CA LEU A 199 3.90 7.57 -7.76
C LEU A 199 4.61 6.68 -8.79
N PRO A 200 5.16 7.17 -9.92
CA PRO A 200 5.71 6.27 -10.93
C PRO A 200 6.75 5.25 -10.43
N PRO A 201 7.81 5.63 -9.69
CA PRO A 201 8.73 4.65 -9.10
C PRO A 201 8.07 3.79 -8.02
N LEU A 202 7.10 4.33 -7.29
CA LEU A 202 6.36 3.55 -6.29
C LEU A 202 5.47 2.48 -6.94
N LEU A 203 4.91 2.73 -8.12
CA LEU A 203 4.03 1.80 -8.82
C LEU A 203 4.77 0.90 -9.81
N ASP A 204 6.11 0.90 -9.77
CA ASP A 204 6.97 0.21 -10.72
C ASP A 204 6.60 0.55 -12.18
N ALA A 205 6.28 1.83 -12.43
CA ALA A 205 5.85 2.33 -13.72
C ALA A 205 7.03 2.88 -14.53
N GLY A 206 7.04 2.55 -15.82
CA GLY A 206 7.90 3.16 -16.84
C GLY A 206 9.32 2.61 -16.76
N PRO A 207 10.35 3.44 -16.52
CA PRO A 207 11.75 3.01 -16.44
C PRO A 207 12.04 2.15 -15.20
N PHE A 208 11.11 2.12 -14.23
CA PHE A 208 11.25 1.41 -12.96
C PHE A 208 10.53 0.05 -12.93
N ALA A 209 9.95 -0.40 -14.05
CA ALA A 209 9.24 -1.67 -14.11
C ALA A 209 10.16 -2.86 -13.85
N SER A 210 9.79 -3.73 -12.90
CA SER A 210 10.55 -4.91 -12.50
C SER A 210 10.51 -6.04 -13.55
N GLY A 211 9.53 -6.03 -14.46
CA GLY A 211 9.46 -6.94 -15.61
C GLY A 211 9.01 -8.37 -15.31
N THR A 212 8.89 -8.77 -14.03
CA THR A 212 8.37 -10.08 -13.63
C THR A 212 6.88 -9.99 -13.30
N SER A 213 6.08 -10.89 -13.88
CA SER A 213 4.67 -11.05 -13.50
C SER A 213 4.62 -11.79 -12.17
N ASP A 214 4.31 -11.07 -11.10
CA ASP A 214 4.11 -11.70 -9.79
C ASP A 214 2.77 -12.41 -9.78
N GLU A 215 2.79 -13.73 -9.90
CA GLU A 215 1.61 -14.57 -9.78
C GLU A 215 1.36 -14.98 -8.32
N GLY A 216 0.11 -15.25 -7.98
CA GLY A 216 -0.29 -15.71 -6.64
C GLY A 216 -0.56 -14.59 -5.63
N ILE A 217 -0.34 -14.90 -4.35
CA ILE A 217 -0.76 -14.08 -3.21
C ILE A 217 0.05 -12.77 -3.14
N ILE A 218 1.36 -12.81 -3.39
CA ILE A 218 2.21 -11.61 -3.38
C ILE A 218 1.77 -10.64 -4.49
N GLY A 219 1.49 -11.15 -5.70
CA GLY A 219 0.96 -10.33 -6.79
C GLY A 219 -0.37 -9.66 -6.45
N THR A 220 -1.25 -10.37 -5.75
CA THR A 220 -2.51 -9.79 -5.24
C THR A 220 -2.24 -8.69 -4.22
N GLY A 221 -1.32 -8.92 -3.29
CA GLY A 221 -0.86 -7.91 -2.32
C GLY A 221 -0.29 -6.65 -2.98
N LEU A 222 0.52 -6.81 -4.03
CA LEU A 222 1.08 -5.70 -4.80
C LEU A 222 0.00 -4.89 -5.54
N ARG A 223 -1.04 -5.56 -6.08
CA ARG A 223 -2.19 -4.86 -6.69
C ARG A 223 -2.97 -4.04 -5.65
N LEU A 224 -3.19 -4.60 -4.46
CA LEU A 224 -3.81 -3.86 -3.34
C LEU A 224 -2.95 -2.67 -2.93
N ARG A 225 -1.63 -2.85 -2.81
CA ARG A 225 -0.70 -1.75 -2.57
C ARG A 225 -0.84 -0.63 -3.61
N THR A 226 -0.81 -0.98 -4.91
CA THR A 226 -0.97 -0.02 -6.00
C THR A 226 -2.29 0.74 -5.90
N LEU A 227 -3.39 0.03 -5.63
CA LEU A 227 -4.69 0.64 -5.39
C LEU A 227 -4.65 1.62 -4.21
N GLY A 228 -4.06 1.21 -3.08
CA GLY A 228 -3.96 2.04 -1.89
C GLY A 228 -3.12 3.31 -2.10
N LEU A 229 -2.02 3.22 -2.85
CA LEU A 229 -1.19 4.39 -3.19
C LEU A 229 -1.91 5.35 -4.15
N ILE A 230 -2.66 4.82 -5.13
CA ILE A 230 -3.49 5.64 -6.02
C ILE A 230 -4.58 6.35 -5.21
N LEU A 231 -5.29 5.62 -4.34
CA LEU A 231 -6.31 6.20 -3.48
C LEU A 231 -5.72 7.27 -2.56
N LEU A 232 -4.55 7.00 -1.97
CA LEU A 232 -3.82 7.96 -1.14
C LEU A 232 -3.55 9.28 -1.89
N ALA A 233 -3.04 9.20 -3.11
CA ALA A 233 -2.77 10.38 -3.93
C ALA A 233 -4.03 11.11 -4.40
N VAL A 234 -5.16 10.42 -4.46
CA VAL A 234 -6.46 10.94 -4.87
C VAL A 234 -7.21 11.64 -3.74
N ILE A 235 -6.95 11.32 -2.46
CA ILE A 235 -7.63 11.91 -1.29
C ILE A 235 -7.70 13.45 -1.36
N PRO A 236 -6.59 14.19 -1.60
CA PRO A 236 -6.64 15.65 -1.66
C PRO A 236 -7.57 16.19 -2.76
N TRP A 237 -7.71 15.44 -3.86
CA TRP A 237 -8.58 15.81 -4.97
C TRP A 237 -10.04 15.52 -4.66
N LEU A 238 -10.33 14.43 -3.95
CA LEU A 238 -11.69 14.11 -3.50
C LEU A 238 -12.26 15.22 -2.62
N ALA A 239 -11.41 15.90 -1.84
CA ALA A 239 -11.80 17.05 -1.05
C ALA A 239 -12.44 18.18 -1.88
N LEU A 240 -11.95 18.45 -3.11
CA LEU A 240 -12.57 19.40 -4.03
C LEU A 240 -13.99 19.01 -4.41
N LEU A 241 -14.22 17.72 -4.59
CA LEU A 241 -15.46 17.19 -5.12
C LEU A 241 -16.56 17.09 -4.08
N THR A 242 -16.20 16.95 -2.80
CA THR A 242 -17.17 17.03 -1.70
C THR A 242 -17.94 18.35 -1.65
N ARG A 243 -17.43 19.42 -2.30
CA ARG A 243 -18.14 20.71 -2.42
C ARG A 243 -19.15 20.77 -3.57
N MET A 244 -19.13 19.82 -4.51
CA MET A 244 -19.87 19.92 -5.77
C MET A 244 -21.18 19.11 -5.79
N ASP A 245 -21.57 18.46 -4.69
CA ASP A 245 -22.78 17.61 -4.54
C ASP A 245 -22.98 16.51 -5.62
N GLN A 246 -21.98 16.27 -6.45
CA GLN A 246 -22.05 15.38 -7.61
C GLN A 246 -21.23 14.11 -7.36
N LEU A 247 -21.90 13.06 -6.90
CA LEU A 247 -21.27 11.75 -6.61
C LEU A 247 -20.54 11.15 -7.81
N TRP A 248 -20.99 11.41 -9.04
CA TRP A 248 -20.32 10.93 -10.25
C TRP A 248 -18.92 11.53 -10.43
N ALA A 249 -18.70 12.75 -9.93
CA ALA A 249 -17.42 13.43 -10.07
C ALA A 249 -16.33 12.78 -9.21
N ALA A 250 -16.69 12.03 -8.16
CA ALA A 250 -15.75 11.28 -7.30
C ALA A 250 -14.87 10.28 -8.08
N TRP A 251 -15.32 9.82 -9.24
CA TRP A 251 -14.55 8.93 -10.12
C TRP A 251 -13.53 9.67 -10.99
N LEU A 252 -13.65 11.00 -11.14
CA LEU A 252 -12.80 11.78 -12.04
C LEU A 252 -11.33 11.79 -11.60
N PRO A 253 -10.96 12.09 -10.34
CA PRO A 253 -9.56 12.14 -9.94
C PRO A 253 -8.80 10.81 -10.09
N PRO A 254 -9.33 9.64 -9.68
CA PRO A 254 -8.61 8.39 -9.89
C PRO A 254 -8.47 8.05 -11.38
N VAL A 255 -9.46 8.37 -12.21
CA VAL A 255 -9.37 8.16 -13.67
C VAL A 255 -8.32 9.07 -14.30
N VAL A 256 -8.30 10.36 -13.94
CA VAL A 256 -7.30 11.32 -14.43
C VAL A 256 -5.91 10.90 -14.00
N LEU A 257 -5.71 10.56 -12.72
CA LEU A 257 -4.42 10.12 -12.21
C LEU A 257 -3.95 8.82 -12.89
N ALA A 258 -4.83 7.82 -13.03
CA ALA A 258 -4.51 6.59 -13.74
C ALA A 258 -4.16 6.85 -15.21
N GLY A 259 -4.88 7.74 -15.89
CA GLY A 259 -4.58 8.16 -17.26
C GLY A 259 -3.21 8.82 -17.39
N LEU A 260 -2.86 9.73 -16.47
CA LEU A 260 -1.55 10.37 -16.41
C LEU A 260 -0.43 9.36 -16.14
N LEU A 261 -0.62 8.44 -15.19
CA LEU A 261 0.33 7.37 -14.90
C LEU A 261 0.52 6.44 -16.10
N TRP A 262 -0.55 6.11 -16.81
CA TRP A 262 -0.48 5.31 -18.03
C TRP A 262 0.26 6.03 -19.16
N LEU A 263 -0.03 7.32 -19.38
CA LEU A 263 0.70 8.14 -20.35
C LEU A 263 2.19 8.23 -20.00
N PHE A 264 2.51 8.49 -18.73
CA PHE A 264 3.89 8.48 -18.25
C PHE A 264 4.55 7.12 -18.50
N HIS A 265 3.90 6.02 -18.10
CA HIS A 265 4.41 4.68 -18.30
C HIS A 265 4.75 4.42 -19.76
N ARG A 266 3.80 4.73 -20.66
CA ARG A 266 3.96 4.51 -22.10
C ARG A 266 5.04 5.40 -22.72
N ALA A 267 5.12 6.66 -22.32
CA ALA A 267 6.10 7.62 -22.84
C ALA A 267 7.53 7.31 -22.38
N THR A 268 7.68 6.66 -21.23
CA THR A 268 8.98 6.36 -20.61
C THR A 268 9.36 4.89 -20.67
N GLN A 269 8.54 4.07 -21.32
CA GLN A 269 8.82 2.64 -21.51
C GLN A 269 10.10 2.47 -22.32
N GLY A 270 11.07 1.74 -21.75
CA GLY A 270 12.39 1.54 -22.37
C GLY A 270 13.41 2.66 -22.14
N ALA A 271 13.05 3.73 -21.42
CA ALA A 271 14.01 4.74 -21.01
C ALA A 271 14.99 4.19 -19.96
N SER A 272 16.19 4.77 -19.90
CA SER A 272 17.21 4.37 -18.92
C SER A 272 16.80 4.71 -17.49
N ALA A 273 16.78 3.70 -16.61
CA ALA A 273 16.50 3.88 -15.18
C ALA A 273 17.49 4.86 -14.51
N ILE A 274 18.76 4.88 -14.94
CA ILE A 274 19.78 5.79 -14.38
C ILE A 274 19.46 7.25 -14.70
N TYR A 275 19.01 7.53 -15.92
CA TYR A 275 18.63 8.88 -16.32
C TYR A 275 17.47 9.38 -15.47
N TRP A 276 16.44 8.54 -15.29
CA TRP A 276 15.29 8.89 -14.47
C TRP A 276 15.62 8.99 -12.98
N ALA A 277 16.49 8.14 -12.44
CA ALA A 277 16.98 8.28 -11.06
C ALA A 277 17.63 9.66 -10.81
N ARG A 278 18.38 10.20 -11.79
CA ARG A 278 18.94 11.56 -11.70
C ARG A 278 17.86 12.65 -11.73
N ILE A 279 16.81 12.46 -12.54
CA ILE A 279 15.66 13.37 -12.56
C ILE A 279 14.97 13.37 -11.18
N TYR A 280 14.73 12.20 -10.60
CA TYR A 280 14.12 12.08 -9.28
C TYR A 280 15.00 12.69 -8.18
N LEU A 281 16.32 12.53 -8.26
CA LEU A 281 17.25 13.22 -7.34
C LEU A 281 17.17 14.74 -7.45
N ALA A 282 17.12 15.28 -8.67
CA ALA A 282 16.95 16.73 -8.88
C ALA A 282 15.59 17.20 -8.36
N TYR A 283 14.55 16.40 -8.57
CA TYR A 283 13.21 16.64 -8.07
C TYR A 283 13.15 16.65 -6.53
N ASP A 284 13.82 15.71 -5.86
CA ASP A 284 13.96 15.68 -4.40
C ASP A 284 14.65 16.93 -3.87
N ALA A 285 15.72 17.38 -4.54
CA ALA A 285 16.41 18.61 -4.18
C ALA A 285 15.48 19.84 -4.29
N VAL A 286 14.64 19.90 -5.34
CA VAL A 286 13.63 20.96 -5.49
C VAL A 286 12.60 20.90 -4.37
N LEU A 287 12.04 19.73 -4.04
CA LEU A 287 11.07 19.59 -2.95
C LEU A 287 11.67 19.98 -1.59
N LEU A 288 12.93 19.61 -1.34
CA LEU A 288 13.63 19.98 -0.11
C LEU A 288 13.85 21.50 0.01
N LEU A 289 14.20 22.17 -1.10
CA LEU A 289 14.31 23.63 -1.13
C LEU A 289 12.95 24.30 -0.89
N LEU A 290 11.86 23.76 -1.44
CA LEU A 290 10.51 24.26 -1.22
C LEU A 290 10.08 24.10 0.25
N LEU A 291 10.39 22.97 0.88
CA LEU A 291 10.15 22.76 2.31
C LEU A 291 10.94 23.73 3.18
N LEU A 292 12.22 23.94 2.87
CA LEU A 292 13.06 24.90 3.58
C LEU A 292 12.51 26.32 3.45
N LEU A 293 12.08 26.71 2.25
CA LEU A 293 11.45 28.00 2.00
C LEU A 293 10.16 28.16 2.81
N ALA A 294 9.29 27.15 2.82
CA ALA A 294 8.07 27.15 3.62
C ALA A 294 8.37 27.31 5.12
N ALA A 295 9.37 26.59 5.64
CA ALA A 295 9.79 26.69 7.04
C ALA A 295 10.34 28.09 7.40
N ILE A 296 11.14 28.71 6.52
CA ILE A 296 11.68 30.06 6.72
C ILE A 296 10.54 31.09 6.76
N LEU A 297 9.56 30.96 5.87
CA LEU A 297 8.41 31.86 5.83
C LEU A 297 7.54 31.74 7.09
N ASP A 298 7.27 30.52 7.56
CA ASP A 298 6.54 30.29 8.81
C ASP A 298 7.29 30.87 10.02
N LEU A 299 8.61 30.65 10.10
CA LEU A 299 9.43 31.24 11.17
C LEU A 299 9.38 32.76 11.17
N ARG A 300 9.45 33.40 9.99
CA ARG A 300 9.37 34.85 9.86
C ARG A 300 8.02 35.39 10.35
N GLN A 301 6.93 34.71 10.05
CA GLN A 301 5.59 35.11 10.50
C GLN A 301 5.44 35.04 12.03
N ARG A 302 6.14 34.12 12.71
CA ARG A 302 6.11 33.99 14.17
C ARG A 302 6.96 35.02 14.92
N LEU A 303 7.92 35.65 14.23
CA LEU A 303 8.86 36.62 14.82
C LEU A 303 8.39 38.08 14.70
N VAL A 304 7.34 38.34 13.91
CA VAL A 304 6.73 39.68 13.72
C VAL A 304 5.49 39.79 14.60
#